data_AF-A0A378QQU8-F1
#
_entry.id   AF-A0A378QQU8-F1
#
_cell.length_a   1.000
_cell.length_b   1.000
_cell.length_c   1.000
_cell.angle_alpha   90.00
_cell.angle_beta   90.00
_cell.angle_gamma   90.00
#
_symmetry.space_group_name_H-M   'P 1'
#
loop_
_entity.id
_entity.type
_entity.pdbx_description
1 polymer ?
#
loop_
_entity_poly.entity_id
_entity_poly.type
_entity_poly.pdbx_seq_one_letter_code
_entity_poly.pdbx_strand_id
1 'polypeptide(L)'
;MTNQNQAPKLDKKELLLIDGITKTTPPPFKILCPTNNASFTNPYGTAELSCVYWVCVFKRGGLKFWAEFAEKFGSPWIIGHEPRSNTDEDTNKLLDALEDLMGNAVATIPNDSSVEIKEATGKTGSSQVFDDFIRYCRSEINIALLGQDQTTEKDTSHASAMAGLTVTKDIRDNDCRVVESCFNTLLAWICELNFHNVSPPKFVLYEDEVGDKTLAERDQILTALGVSFNQSYYERAYNLSADEFTLNAKPMPTNTVPTTPNFSEKSFAPEGDLSDKLAIGVPSDDELTAQVVQMLDEFTTLDSVNLDNETALLEKLASLYPTMNIDELQDKLTQMLFIADTLSRLQTQEEMGLN
;
A
#
# COMPACT_ATOMS: atom_id res chain seq x y z
N MET A 1 -3.95 -55.57 -50.86
CA MET A 1 -2.59 -55.31 -50.35
C MET A 1 -2.70 -54.25 -49.28
N THR A 2 -2.43 -54.70 -48.07
CA THR A 2 -2.29 -53.95 -46.82
C THR A 2 -1.35 -52.76 -47.01
N ASN A 3 -1.74 -51.57 -46.52
CA ASN A 3 -0.88 -50.91 -45.54
C ASN A 3 -1.59 -49.77 -44.80
N GLN A 4 -1.72 -50.02 -43.49
CA GLN A 4 -1.59 -49.10 -42.37
C GLN A 4 -2.75 -48.15 -42.08
N ASN A 5 -3.59 -48.64 -41.15
CA ASN A 5 -3.96 -47.92 -39.94
C ASN A 5 -2.84 -46.95 -39.50
N GLN A 6 -2.85 -45.73 -40.01
CA GLN A 6 -2.34 -44.61 -39.26
C GLN A 6 -3.42 -44.29 -38.23
N ALA A 7 -3.14 -44.55 -36.96
CA ALA A 7 -3.90 -43.93 -35.88
C ALA A 7 -4.01 -42.43 -36.21
N PRO A 8 -5.20 -41.82 -36.12
CA PRO A 8 -5.34 -40.39 -36.38
C PRO A 8 -4.30 -39.69 -35.51
N LYS A 9 -3.44 -38.88 -36.12
CA LYS A 9 -2.55 -38.00 -35.38
C LYS A 9 -3.47 -37.15 -34.52
N LEU A 10 -3.60 -37.48 -33.24
CA LEU A 10 -4.33 -36.65 -32.30
C LEU A 10 -3.66 -35.28 -32.34
N ASP A 11 -4.41 -34.30 -32.84
CA ASP A 11 -3.99 -32.92 -32.68
C ASP A 11 -3.91 -32.66 -31.18
N LYS A 12 -2.82 -32.04 -30.70
CA LYS A 12 -2.55 -31.87 -29.26
C LYS A 12 -3.61 -31.01 -28.54
N LYS A 13 -4.60 -30.51 -29.28
CA LYS A 13 -5.69 -29.62 -28.85
C LYS A 13 -7.06 -30.30 -28.76
N GLU A 14 -7.21 -31.57 -29.13
CA GLU A 14 -8.51 -32.22 -29.06
C GLU A 14 -8.88 -32.63 -27.62
N LEU A 15 -10.02 -32.14 -27.14
CA LEU A 15 -10.61 -32.59 -25.89
C LEU A 15 -11.02 -34.05 -26.03
N LEU A 16 -10.73 -34.87 -25.02
CA LEU A 16 -11.07 -36.29 -25.00
C LEU A 16 -11.84 -36.62 -23.71
N LEU A 17 -12.94 -37.33 -23.86
CA LEU A 17 -13.60 -38.02 -22.76
C LEU A 17 -12.89 -39.36 -22.54
N ILE A 18 -12.39 -39.56 -21.33
CA ILE A 18 -11.68 -40.79 -20.94
C ILE A 18 -12.59 -41.57 -20.00
N ASP A 19 -13.06 -42.74 -20.44
CA ASP A 19 -13.77 -43.72 -19.60
C ASP A 19 -12.91 -44.98 -19.49
N GLY A 20 -12.13 -45.03 -18.40
CA GLY A 20 -11.10 -46.04 -18.16
C GLY A 20 -10.04 -46.07 -19.27
N ILE A 21 -10.18 -47.03 -20.19
CA ILE A 21 -9.25 -47.25 -21.31
C ILE A 21 -9.75 -46.59 -22.60
N THR A 22 -11.05 -46.31 -22.71
CA THR A 22 -11.63 -45.73 -23.92
C THR A 22 -11.45 -44.22 -23.95
N LYS A 23 -11.03 -43.71 -25.11
CA LYS A 23 -10.90 -42.28 -25.38
C LYS A 23 -11.83 -41.92 -26.53
N THR A 24 -12.78 -41.03 -26.28
CA THR A 24 -13.74 -40.58 -27.29
C THR A 24 -13.74 -39.06 -27.36
N THR A 25 -13.86 -38.51 -28.56
CA THR A 25 -13.98 -37.06 -28.75
C THR A 25 -15.42 -36.65 -28.39
N PRO A 26 -15.62 -35.65 -27.51
CA PRO A 26 -16.96 -35.17 -27.20
C PRO A 26 -17.61 -34.58 -28.46
N PRO A 27 -18.94 -34.66 -28.59
CA PRO A 27 -19.64 -33.99 -29.68
C PRO A 27 -19.36 -32.48 -29.67
N PRO A 28 -19.33 -31.83 -30.86
CA PRO A 28 -19.11 -30.39 -30.95
C PRO A 28 -20.21 -29.63 -30.20
N PHE A 29 -19.88 -28.42 -29.74
CA PHE A 29 -20.79 -27.50 -29.04
C PHE A 29 -21.36 -28.01 -27.69
N LYS A 30 -20.78 -29.06 -27.10
CA LYS A 30 -21.26 -29.61 -25.81
C LYS A 30 -20.41 -29.25 -24.59
N ILE A 31 -19.12 -29.00 -24.77
CA ILE A 31 -18.18 -28.77 -23.66
C ILE A 31 -17.42 -27.48 -23.93
N LEU A 32 -17.54 -26.53 -23.01
CA LEU A 32 -16.68 -25.34 -22.97
C LEU A 32 -15.52 -25.61 -22.04
N CYS A 33 -14.30 -25.28 -22.50
CA CYS A 33 -13.08 -25.44 -21.73
C CYS A 33 -12.31 -24.12 -21.75
N PRO A 34 -12.63 -23.18 -20.83
CA PRO A 34 -11.82 -21.98 -20.67
C PRO A 34 -10.45 -22.37 -20.10
N THR A 35 -9.41 -21.73 -20.62
CA THR A 35 -8.01 -22.00 -20.24
C THR A 35 -7.32 -20.68 -19.91
N ASN A 36 -6.59 -20.65 -18.81
CA ASN A 36 -5.80 -19.48 -18.41
C ASN A 36 -4.42 -19.49 -19.11
N ASN A 37 -4.03 -18.37 -19.73
CA ASN A 37 -2.73 -18.19 -20.39
C ASN A 37 -2.33 -19.35 -21.33
N ALA A 38 -3.30 -19.87 -22.09
CA ALA A 38 -3.04 -20.91 -23.08
C ALA A 38 -2.20 -20.34 -24.24
N SER A 39 -1.20 -21.12 -24.64
CA SER A 39 -0.32 -20.78 -25.75
C SER A 39 -0.33 -21.89 -26.81
N PHE A 40 0.29 -21.63 -27.96
CA PHE A 40 0.44 -22.67 -28.97
C PHE A 40 1.23 -23.88 -28.46
N THR A 41 2.24 -23.65 -27.60
CA THR A 41 3.07 -24.71 -27.03
C THR A 41 2.40 -25.41 -25.85
N ASN A 42 1.58 -24.69 -25.07
CA ASN A 42 0.81 -25.22 -23.96
C ASN A 42 -0.69 -24.89 -24.12
N PRO A 43 -1.46 -25.73 -24.83
CA PRO A 43 -2.88 -25.48 -25.09
C PRO A 43 -3.76 -25.64 -23.86
N TYR A 44 -3.28 -26.31 -22.80
CA TYR A 44 -4.03 -26.52 -21.56
C TYR A 44 -3.98 -25.30 -20.62
N GLY A 45 -3.16 -24.30 -20.95
CA GLY A 45 -2.94 -23.16 -20.08
C GLY A 45 -2.02 -23.46 -18.90
N THR A 46 -1.80 -22.44 -18.08
CA THR A 46 -0.94 -22.50 -16.91
C THR A 46 -1.77 -22.53 -15.63
N ALA A 47 -1.44 -23.46 -14.72
CA ALA A 47 -2.05 -23.47 -13.39
C ALA A 47 -1.39 -22.39 -12.52
N GLU A 48 -2.14 -21.38 -12.11
CA GLU A 48 -1.62 -20.28 -11.27
C GLU A 48 -1.07 -20.80 -9.94
N LEU A 49 -1.77 -21.72 -9.28
CA LEU A 49 -1.32 -22.29 -8.02
C LEU A 49 -0.01 -23.10 -8.13
N SER A 50 0.45 -23.41 -9.35
CA SER A 50 1.74 -24.09 -9.53
C SER A 50 2.92 -23.19 -9.18
N CYS A 51 2.83 -21.87 -9.37
CA CYS A 51 3.93 -20.95 -9.06
C CYS A 51 4.15 -20.83 -7.55
N VAL A 52 3.08 -20.95 -6.75
CA VAL A 52 3.13 -20.84 -5.29
C VAL A 52 3.22 -22.20 -4.58
N TYR A 53 3.41 -23.30 -5.31
CA TYR A 53 3.41 -24.65 -4.73
C TYR A 53 4.43 -24.80 -3.60
N TRP A 54 5.69 -24.42 -3.85
CA TRP A 54 6.77 -24.60 -2.87
C TRP A 54 6.61 -23.73 -1.64
N VAL A 55 6.29 -22.45 -1.81
CA VAL A 55 6.05 -21.53 -0.69
C VAL A 55 4.84 -21.96 0.15
N CYS A 56 3.80 -22.53 -0.46
CA CYS A 56 2.69 -23.13 0.29
C CYS A 56 3.12 -24.35 1.12
N VAL A 57 3.93 -25.25 0.54
CA VAL A 57 4.46 -26.43 1.24
C VAL A 57 5.36 -26.01 2.41
N PHE A 58 6.26 -25.06 2.17
CA PHE A 58 7.16 -24.54 3.20
C PHE A 58 6.43 -23.79 4.29
N LYS A 59 5.42 -22.97 3.98
CA LYS A 59 4.59 -22.31 4.99
C LYS A 59 3.88 -23.32 5.90
N ARG A 60 3.31 -24.38 5.33
CA ARG A 60 2.65 -25.45 6.10
C ARG A 60 3.64 -26.20 7.00
N GLY A 61 4.81 -26.56 6.47
CA GLY A 61 5.87 -27.19 7.25
C GLY A 61 6.41 -26.28 8.35
N GLY A 62 6.68 -25.02 8.02
CA GLY A 62 7.15 -24.00 8.95
C GLY A 62 6.17 -23.75 10.09
N LEU A 63 4.88 -23.66 9.81
CA LEU A 63 3.84 -23.53 10.84
C LEU A 63 3.80 -24.74 11.77
N LYS A 64 3.93 -25.96 11.22
CA LYS A 64 4.01 -27.19 12.02
C LYS A 64 5.21 -27.16 12.96
N PHE A 65 6.40 -26.83 12.43
CA PHE A 65 7.61 -26.75 13.26
C PHE A 65 7.54 -25.61 14.28
N TRP A 66 6.90 -24.50 13.95
CA TRP A 66 6.69 -23.42 14.90
C TRP A 66 5.75 -23.83 16.02
N ALA A 67 4.69 -24.60 15.74
CA ALA A 67 3.82 -25.15 16.77
C ALA A 67 4.55 -26.15 17.68
N GLU A 68 5.34 -27.08 17.12
CA GLU A 68 6.17 -28.01 17.90
C GLU A 68 7.23 -27.28 18.74
N PHE A 69 7.82 -26.21 18.20
CA PHE A 69 8.72 -25.33 18.93
C PHE A 69 7.98 -24.61 20.06
N ALA A 70 6.81 -24.04 19.81
CA ALA A 70 6.02 -23.34 20.83
C ALA A 70 5.60 -24.29 21.96
N GLU A 71 5.28 -25.54 21.66
CA GLU A 71 4.98 -26.57 22.66
C GLU A 71 6.21 -26.91 23.50
N LYS A 72 7.33 -27.26 22.84
CA LYS A 72 8.56 -27.71 23.52
C LYS A 72 9.23 -26.61 24.35
N PHE A 73 9.12 -25.36 23.92
CA PHE A 73 9.76 -24.22 24.58
C PHE A 73 8.79 -23.38 25.43
N GLY A 74 7.49 -23.67 25.33
CA GLY A 74 6.44 -23.08 26.17
C GLY A 74 6.37 -23.70 27.57
N SER A 75 6.85 -24.94 27.73
CA SER A 75 6.95 -25.61 29.04
C SER A 75 8.41 -25.87 29.42
N PRO A 76 8.84 -25.51 30.64
CA PRO A 76 10.19 -25.84 31.10
C PRO A 76 10.31 -27.35 31.35
N TRP A 77 11.53 -27.91 31.20
CA TRP A 77 11.79 -29.27 31.68
C TRP A 77 12.03 -29.23 33.19
N ILE A 78 11.24 -29.99 33.92
CA ILE A 78 11.38 -30.15 35.36
C ILE A 78 12.06 -31.50 35.59
N ILE A 79 13.22 -31.49 36.24
CA ILE A 79 13.99 -32.70 36.54
C ILE A 79 14.08 -32.84 38.05
N GLY A 80 13.47 -33.90 38.59
CA GLY A 80 13.62 -34.28 39.99
C GLY A 80 14.85 -35.16 40.20
N HIS A 81 15.75 -34.73 41.07
CA HIS A 81 16.88 -35.52 41.54
C HIS A 81 16.52 -36.14 42.89
N GLU A 82 16.57 -37.47 42.96
CA GLU A 82 16.28 -38.23 44.18
C GLU A 82 17.47 -39.11 44.60
N PRO A 83 17.60 -39.42 45.90
CA PRO A 83 18.66 -40.29 46.39
C PRO A 83 18.44 -41.74 45.95
N ARG A 84 19.54 -42.47 45.70
CA ARG A 84 19.51 -43.90 45.30
C ARG A 84 18.85 -44.84 46.31
N SER A 85 18.61 -44.38 47.53
CA SER A 85 17.94 -45.14 48.58
C SER A 85 16.41 -45.14 48.47
N ASN A 86 15.83 -44.33 47.58
CA ASN A 86 14.38 -44.28 47.38
C ASN A 86 13.84 -45.62 46.86
N THR A 87 12.63 -45.95 47.30
CA THR A 87 11.87 -47.05 46.73
C THR A 87 11.07 -46.57 45.52
N ASP A 88 10.66 -47.49 44.64
CA ASP A 88 9.81 -47.15 43.49
C ASP A 88 8.52 -46.41 43.89
N GLU A 89 8.00 -46.67 45.11
CA GLU A 89 6.82 -45.98 45.63
C GLU A 89 7.12 -44.51 46.00
N ASP A 90 8.32 -44.22 46.50
CA ASP A 90 8.76 -42.85 46.81
C ASP A 90 9.04 -42.06 45.52
N THR A 91 9.65 -42.72 44.51
CA THR A 91 9.85 -42.13 43.18
C THR A 91 8.53 -41.73 42.52
N ASN A 92 7.52 -42.59 42.60
CA ASN A 92 6.19 -42.28 42.03
C ASN A 92 5.52 -41.11 42.77
N LYS A 93 5.61 -41.03 44.10
CA LYS A 93 5.09 -39.89 44.86
C LYS A 93 5.78 -38.57 44.48
N LEU A 94 7.08 -38.61 44.23
CA LEU A 94 7.81 -37.44 43.75
C LEU A 94 7.39 -37.07 42.32
N LEU A 95 7.20 -38.04 41.43
CA LEU A 95 6.70 -37.81 40.07
C LEU A 95 5.32 -37.15 40.09
N ASP A 96 4.38 -37.70 40.86
CA ASP A 96 3.02 -37.16 41.03
C ASP A 96 3.08 -35.70 41.52
N ALA A 97 3.96 -35.40 42.49
CA ALA A 97 4.15 -34.04 43.00
C ALA A 97 4.76 -33.08 41.96
N LEU A 98 5.58 -33.57 41.02
CA LEU A 98 6.12 -32.77 39.92
C LEU A 98 5.10 -32.55 38.80
N GLU A 99 4.23 -33.52 38.52
CA GLU A 99 3.10 -33.36 37.61
C GLU A 99 2.09 -32.35 38.17
N ASP A 100 1.77 -32.44 39.46
CA ASP A 100 0.96 -31.44 40.17
C ASP A 100 1.59 -30.04 40.10
N LEU A 101 2.93 -29.94 40.15
CA LEU A 101 3.66 -28.67 40.02
C LEU A 101 3.52 -28.04 38.62
N MET A 102 3.29 -28.85 37.57
CA MET A 102 3.10 -28.35 36.21
C MET A 102 1.76 -27.60 36.04
N GLY A 103 0.75 -27.96 36.85
CA GLY A 103 -0.54 -27.27 36.91
C GLY A 103 -0.68 -26.27 38.07
N ASN A 104 0.00 -26.51 39.19
CA ASN A 104 -0.11 -25.75 40.43
C ASN A 104 1.26 -25.20 40.86
N ALA A 105 1.36 -23.90 41.16
CA ALA A 105 2.64 -23.25 41.48
C ALA A 105 3.25 -23.62 42.86
N VAL A 106 2.83 -24.72 43.48
CA VAL A 106 3.23 -25.12 44.84
C VAL A 106 3.44 -26.65 44.87
N ALA A 107 4.59 -27.09 45.38
CA ALA A 107 4.85 -28.49 45.68
C ALA A 107 5.71 -28.64 46.95
N THR A 108 5.64 -29.81 47.57
CA THR A 108 6.48 -30.19 48.71
C THR A 108 7.52 -31.21 48.26
N ILE A 109 8.80 -30.94 48.52
CA ILE A 109 9.92 -31.81 48.13
C ILE A 109 10.66 -32.26 49.41
N PRO A 110 11.05 -33.54 49.55
CA PRO A 110 11.88 -34.00 50.66
C PRO A 110 13.21 -33.24 50.74
N ASN A 111 13.74 -33.01 51.94
CA ASN A 111 14.98 -32.24 52.13
C ASN A 111 16.21 -32.81 51.40
N ASP A 112 16.22 -34.11 51.11
CA ASP A 112 17.30 -34.81 50.42
C ASP A 112 17.09 -34.93 48.89
N SER A 113 15.98 -34.38 48.36
CA SER A 113 15.66 -34.33 46.93
C SER A 113 15.71 -32.90 46.41
N SER A 114 16.00 -32.71 45.13
CA SER A 114 16.04 -31.38 44.52
C SER A 114 15.35 -31.34 43.17
N VAL A 115 14.88 -30.16 42.79
CA VAL A 115 14.23 -29.94 41.49
C VAL A 115 15.06 -28.95 40.70
N GLU A 116 15.46 -29.36 39.51
CA GLU A 116 16.17 -28.53 38.54
C GLU A 116 15.23 -28.17 37.40
N ILE A 117 15.02 -26.87 37.20
CA ILE A 117 14.26 -26.35 36.06
C ILE A 117 15.27 -26.08 34.94
N LYS A 118 15.21 -26.86 33.87
CA LYS A 118 16.00 -26.62 32.66
C LYS A 118 15.17 -25.86 31.65
N GLU A 119 15.52 -24.59 31.48
CA GLU A 119 15.03 -23.81 30.37
C GLU A 119 15.93 -23.99 29.15
N ALA A 120 15.32 -24.05 27.97
CA ALA A 120 16.07 -24.03 26.74
C ALA A 120 16.65 -22.63 26.49
N THR A 121 17.97 -22.54 26.27
CA THR A 121 18.68 -21.30 25.94
C THR A 121 18.33 -20.83 24.52
N GLY A 122 18.09 -19.53 24.29
CA GLY A 122 17.91 -18.96 22.94
C GLY A 122 16.47 -18.86 22.39
N LYS A 123 15.46 -18.83 23.28
CA LYS A 123 14.01 -18.79 22.94
C LYS A 123 13.63 -17.64 21.99
N THR A 124 14.10 -16.42 22.27
CA THR A 124 13.67 -15.21 21.58
C THR A 124 14.12 -15.15 20.12
N GLY A 125 15.38 -15.49 19.84
CA GLY A 125 15.91 -15.47 18.47
C GLY A 125 15.28 -16.55 17.58
N SER A 126 14.98 -17.72 18.15
CA SER A 126 14.41 -18.85 17.41
C SER A 126 12.95 -18.60 17.02
N SER A 127 12.14 -17.99 17.91
CA SER A 127 10.74 -17.68 17.61
C SER A 127 10.60 -16.64 16.49
N GLN A 128 11.47 -15.63 16.47
CA GLN A 128 11.43 -14.60 15.43
C GLN A 128 11.76 -15.18 14.05
N VAL A 129 12.73 -16.09 13.96
CA VAL A 129 13.10 -16.76 12.71
C VAL A 129 11.92 -17.54 12.10
N PHE A 130 11.11 -18.21 12.93
CA PHE A 130 9.92 -18.90 12.44
C PHE A 130 8.83 -17.94 11.97
N ASP A 131 8.58 -16.85 12.72
CA ASP A 131 7.62 -15.82 12.31
C ASP A 131 8.04 -15.17 10.98
N ASP A 132 9.29 -14.74 10.87
CA ASP A 132 9.87 -14.14 9.67
C ASP A 132 9.77 -15.09 8.46
N PHE A 133 10.05 -16.38 8.66
CA PHE A 133 9.94 -17.38 7.60
C PHE A 133 8.49 -17.57 7.12
N ILE A 134 7.53 -17.61 8.04
CA ILE A 134 6.11 -17.75 7.72
C ILE A 134 5.59 -16.48 7.02
N ARG A 135 6.02 -15.30 7.48
CA ARG A 135 5.71 -14.01 6.84
C ARG A 135 6.29 -13.93 5.44
N TYR A 136 7.55 -14.34 5.25
CA TYR A 136 8.18 -14.44 3.93
C TYR A 136 7.35 -15.33 3.00
N CYS A 137 7.00 -16.54 3.43
CA CYS A 137 6.20 -17.44 2.59
C CYS A 137 4.80 -16.87 2.29
N ARG A 138 4.15 -16.19 3.25
CA ARG A 138 2.88 -15.47 3.01
C ARG A 138 3.08 -14.38 1.96
N SER A 139 4.15 -13.60 2.07
CA SER A 139 4.46 -12.48 1.19
C SER A 139 4.60 -12.92 -0.26
N GLU A 140 5.41 -13.96 -0.50
CA GLU A 140 5.61 -14.52 -1.83
C GLU A 140 4.31 -15.04 -2.45
N ILE A 141 3.41 -15.65 -1.65
CA ILE A 141 2.09 -16.08 -2.12
C ILE A 141 1.24 -14.88 -2.54
N ASN A 142 1.22 -13.84 -1.72
CA ASN A 142 0.43 -12.63 -1.99
C ASN A 142 0.95 -11.89 -3.23
N ILE A 143 2.27 -11.72 -3.35
CA ILE A 143 2.89 -11.09 -4.53
C ILE A 143 2.57 -11.89 -5.80
N ALA A 144 2.70 -13.21 -5.75
CA ALA A 144 2.49 -14.06 -6.92
C ALA A 144 1.02 -14.10 -7.40
N LEU A 145 0.05 -14.01 -6.48
CA LEU A 145 -1.38 -14.15 -6.81
C LEU A 145 -2.11 -12.80 -6.93
N LEU A 146 -1.75 -11.82 -6.10
CA LEU A 146 -2.43 -10.53 -6.01
C LEU A 146 -1.56 -9.38 -6.58
N GLY A 147 -0.28 -9.64 -6.89
CA GLY A 147 0.65 -8.62 -7.37
C GLY A 147 1.19 -7.70 -6.27
N GLN A 148 0.82 -7.93 -5.01
CA GLN A 148 1.26 -7.14 -3.86
C GLN A 148 1.11 -7.91 -2.55
N ASP A 149 1.85 -7.49 -1.51
CA ASP A 149 1.74 -8.04 -0.15
C ASP A 149 1.33 -6.99 0.91
N GLN A 150 1.28 -5.71 0.54
CA GLN A 150 1.26 -4.60 1.49
C GLN A 150 -0.13 -4.07 1.88
N THR A 151 -1.24 -4.72 1.51
CA THR A 151 -2.56 -4.18 1.85
C THR A 151 -2.91 -4.24 3.34
N THR A 152 -2.12 -4.95 4.16
CA THR A 152 -2.43 -5.19 5.58
C THR A 152 -1.25 -4.97 6.55
N GLU A 153 -0.05 -4.62 6.06
CA GLU A 153 1.13 -4.39 6.91
C GLU A 153 1.28 -2.91 7.24
N LYS A 154 1.66 -2.61 8.49
CA LYS A 154 1.68 -1.25 9.10
C LYS A 154 2.72 -0.30 8.47
N ASP A 155 3.71 -0.82 7.74
CA ASP A 155 4.86 -0.07 7.21
C ASP A 155 4.74 0.25 5.71
N THR A 156 3.53 0.51 5.24
CA THR A 156 3.26 0.73 3.82
C THR A 156 3.34 2.21 3.46
N SER A 157 4.23 2.57 2.52
CA SER A 157 4.23 3.92 1.93
C SER A 157 3.04 4.08 0.97
N HIS A 158 2.41 5.25 0.92
CA HIS A 158 1.27 5.48 0.01
C HIS A 158 1.60 5.15 -1.46
N ALA A 159 2.85 5.39 -1.89
CA ALA A 159 3.30 5.10 -3.25
C ALA A 159 3.40 3.59 -3.55
N SER A 160 3.91 2.78 -2.61
CA SER A 160 4.00 1.32 -2.80
C SER A 160 2.63 0.64 -2.82
N ALA A 161 1.68 1.11 -2.00
CA ALA A 161 0.29 0.64 -2.03
C ALA A 161 -0.40 0.92 -3.37
N MET A 162 -0.26 2.14 -3.91
CA MET A 162 -0.89 2.51 -5.18
C MET A 162 -0.34 1.70 -6.36
N ALA A 163 0.97 1.47 -6.41
CA ALA A 163 1.58 0.61 -7.44
C ALA A 163 1.05 -0.84 -7.36
N GLY A 164 0.91 -1.39 -6.15
CA GLY A 164 0.37 -2.73 -5.92
C GLY A 164 -1.10 -2.87 -6.36
N LEU A 165 -1.91 -1.83 -6.15
CA LEU A 165 -3.30 -1.81 -6.62
C LEU A 165 -3.42 -1.85 -8.14
N THR A 166 -2.53 -1.18 -8.88
CA THR A 166 -2.52 -1.25 -10.35
C THR A 166 -2.27 -2.68 -10.83
N VAL A 167 -1.26 -3.36 -10.26
CA VAL A 167 -0.98 -4.76 -10.63
C VAL A 167 -2.15 -5.68 -10.27
N THR A 168 -2.79 -5.45 -9.12
CA THR A 168 -3.98 -6.21 -8.71
C THR A 168 -5.11 -6.02 -9.74
N LYS A 169 -5.33 -4.79 -10.21
CA LYS A 169 -6.33 -4.49 -11.25
C LYS A 169 -6.01 -5.20 -12.56
N ASP A 170 -4.75 -5.18 -12.99
CA ASP A 170 -4.33 -5.87 -14.22
C ASP A 170 -4.56 -7.38 -14.15
N ILE A 171 -4.27 -8.01 -13.01
CA ILE A 171 -4.55 -9.44 -12.76
C ILE A 171 -6.05 -9.70 -12.83
N ARG A 172 -6.85 -8.93 -12.10
CA ARG A 172 -8.31 -9.02 -12.10
C ARG A 172 -8.89 -8.92 -13.52
N ASP A 173 -8.45 -7.93 -14.28
CA ASP A 173 -8.95 -7.69 -15.64
C ASP A 173 -8.53 -8.84 -16.58
N ASN A 174 -7.37 -9.45 -16.36
CA ASN A 174 -6.96 -10.66 -17.07
C ASN A 174 -7.87 -11.86 -16.75
N ASP A 175 -8.25 -12.04 -15.48
CA ASP A 175 -9.18 -13.10 -15.07
C ASP A 175 -10.57 -12.90 -15.67
N CYS A 176 -11.05 -11.66 -15.70
CA CYS A 176 -12.31 -11.29 -16.37
C CYS A 176 -12.31 -11.71 -17.84
N ARG A 177 -11.21 -11.53 -18.57
CA ARG A 177 -11.11 -11.93 -20.00
C ARG A 177 -11.30 -13.43 -20.22
N VAL A 178 -10.88 -14.28 -19.27
CA VAL A 178 -11.10 -15.72 -19.36
C VAL A 178 -12.60 -16.04 -19.31
N VAL A 179 -13.32 -15.39 -18.39
CA VAL A 179 -14.78 -15.53 -18.25
C VAL A 179 -15.50 -14.97 -19.46
N GLU A 180 -15.14 -13.77 -19.91
CA GLU A 180 -15.72 -13.14 -21.09
C GLU A 180 -15.53 -14.00 -22.34
N SER A 181 -14.33 -14.51 -22.57
CA SER A 181 -14.03 -15.39 -23.70
C SER A 181 -14.90 -16.66 -23.69
N CYS A 182 -15.11 -17.23 -22.50
CA CYS A 182 -15.98 -18.40 -22.32
C CYS A 182 -17.43 -18.10 -22.71
N PHE A 183 -18.01 -17.02 -22.17
CA PHE A 183 -19.39 -16.63 -22.48
C PHE A 183 -19.56 -16.19 -23.94
N ASN A 184 -18.60 -15.46 -24.50
CA ASN A 184 -18.63 -15.07 -25.91
C ASN A 184 -18.56 -16.29 -26.84
N THR A 185 -17.81 -17.32 -26.48
CA THR A 185 -17.80 -18.60 -27.21
C THR A 185 -19.16 -19.29 -27.13
N LEU A 186 -19.76 -19.35 -25.92
CA LEU A 186 -21.09 -19.91 -25.74
C LEU A 186 -22.16 -19.18 -26.58
N LEU A 187 -22.15 -17.85 -26.56
CA LEU A 187 -23.10 -17.02 -27.31
C LEU A 187 -22.92 -17.22 -28.82
N ALA A 188 -21.67 -17.31 -29.29
CA ALA A 188 -21.39 -17.65 -30.69
C ALA A 188 -21.99 -19.01 -31.07
N TRP A 189 -21.84 -20.03 -30.23
CA TRP A 189 -22.40 -21.36 -30.47
C TRP A 189 -23.94 -21.36 -30.49
N ILE A 190 -24.57 -20.63 -29.55
CA ILE A 190 -26.03 -20.48 -29.52
C ILE A 190 -26.51 -19.79 -30.80
N CYS A 191 -25.83 -18.73 -31.23
CA CYS A 191 -26.16 -18.03 -32.46
C CYS A 191 -26.00 -18.93 -33.67
N GLU A 192 -24.88 -19.63 -33.81
CA GLU A 192 -24.63 -20.55 -34.93
C GLU A 192 -25.69 -21.66 -35.04
N LEU A 193 -26.16 -22.19 -33.91
CA LEU A 193 -27.15 -23.28 -33.90
C LEU A 193 -28.59 -22.82 -34.15
N ASN A 194 -28.95 -21.59 -33.77
CA ASN A 194 -30.35 -21.11 -33.82
C ASN A 194 -30.59 -20.05 -34.91
N PHE A 195 -29.58 -19.25 -35.23
CA PHE A 195 -29.70 -18.05 -36.06
C PHE A 195 -28.66 -18.07 -37.18
N HIS A 196 -29.11 -18.27 -38.41
CA HIS A 196 -28.21 -18.19 -39.56
C HIS A 196 -27.86 -16.73 -39.84
N ASN A 197 -26.55 -16.43 -39.93
CA ASN A 197 -26.02 -15.16 -40.44
C ASN A 197 -26.24 -13.91 -39.54
N VAL A 198 -26.35 -14.09 -38.22
CA VAL A 198 -26.45 -12.99 -37.24
C VAL A 198 -25.15 -12.88 -36.45
N SER A 199 -24.64 -11.65 -36.26
CA SER A 199 -23.48 -11.40 -35.40
C SER A 199 -23.86 -11.71 -33.93
N PRO A 200 -23.12 -12.58 -33.22
CA PRO A 200 -23.43 -12.88 -31.84
C PRO A 200 -23.28 -11.64 -30.96
N PRO A 201 -24.12 -11.50 -29.91
CA PRO A 201 -23.92 -10.47 -28.90
C PRO A 201 -22.60 -10.71 -28.16
N LYS A 202 -22.00 -9.63 -27.65
CA LYS A 202 -20.78 -9.70 -26.83
C LYS A 202 -21.13 -9.54 -25.36
N PHE A 203 -20.69 -10.51 -24.56
CA PHE A 203 -20.62 -10.42 -23.12
C PHE A 203 -19.32 -9.68 -22.74
N VAL A 204 -19.46 -8.60 -21.97
CA VAL A 204 -18.36 -7.78 -21.47
C VAL A 204 -18.64 -7.48 -20.00
N LEU A 205 -17.65 -7.77 -19.15
CA LEU A 205 -17.61 -7.33 -17.77
C LEU A 205 -17.00 -5.93 -17.74
N TYR A 206 -17.67 -5.02 -17.07
CA TYR A 206 -17.21 -3.65 -16.92
C TYR A 206 -17.38 -3.25 -15.47
N GLU A 207 -16.53 -2.32 -15.04
CA GLU A 207 -16.66 -1.64 -13.76
C GLU A 207 -17.34 -0.29 -14.05
N ASP A 208 -18.33 0.07 -13.24
CA ASP A 208 -18.89 1.40 -13.27
C ASP A 208 -17.84 2.37 -12.74
N GLU A 209 -17.10 3.02 -13.64
CA GLU A 209 -16.22 4.14 -13.28
C GLU A 209 -17.12 5.31 -12.81
N VAL A 210 -17.37 5.37 -11.51
CA VAL A 210 -17.88 6.59 -10.87
C VAL A 210 -16.78 7.64 -11.02
N GLY A 211 -17.14 8.80 -11.59
CA GLY A 211 -16.17 9.83 -11.97
C GLY A 211 -15.15 10.11 -10.85
N ASP A 212 -13.90 9.72 -11.11
CA ASP A 212 -12.81 9.84 -10.17
C ASP A 212 -12.33 11.30 -10.09
N LYS A 213 -11.67 11.66 -8.99
CA LYS A 213 -11.06 12.99 -8.80
C LYS A 213 -10.11 13.34 -9.95
N THR A 214 -9.41 12.35 -10.49
CA THR A 214 -8.52 12.49 -11.65
C THR A 214 -9.25 12.96 -12.91
N LEU A 215 -10.47 12.45 -13.15
CA LEU A 215 -11.32 12.85 -14.26
C LEU A 215 -11.82 14.30 -14.10
N ALA A 216 -12.22 14.66 -12.87
CA ALA A 216 -12.62 16.02 -12.53
C ALA A 216 -11.48 17.02 -12.70
N GLU A 217 -10.26 16.68 -12.26
CA GLU A 217 -9.05 17.49 -12.43
C GLU A 217 -8.70 17.68 -13.91
N ARG A 218 -8.77 16.61 -14.72
CA ARG A 218 -8.57 16.68 -16.16
C ARG A 218 -9.58 17.63 -16.82
N ASP A 219 -10.86 17.50 -16.46
CA ASP A 219 -11.92 18.33 -17.02
C ASP A 219 -11.75 19.80 -16.62
N GLN A 220 -11.25 20.08 -15.41
CA GLN A 220 -10.86 21.43 -14.99
C GLN A 220 -9.72 21.99 -15.85
N ILE A 221 -8.66 21.20 -16.11
CA ILE A 221 -7.53 21.61 -16.96
C ILE A 221 -7.99 21.89 -18.40
N LEU A 222 -8.77 20.99 -18.99
CA LEU A 222 -9.29 21.16 -20.35
C LEU A 222 -10.22 22.37 -20.44
N THR A 223 -11.03 22.60 -19.42
CA THR A 223 -11.90 23.79 -19.34
C THR A 223 -11.09 25.08 -19.19
N ALA A 224 -9.96 25.04 -18.47
CA ALA A 224 -9.03 26.17 -18.35
C ALA A 224 -8.32 26.48 -19.69
N LEU A 225 -8.00 25.45 -20.48
CA LEU A 225 -7.46 25.58 -21.84
C LEU A 225 -8.51 26.08 -22.87
N GLY A 226 -9.78 26.18 -22.47
CA GLY A 226 -10.86 26.73 -23.32
C GLY A 226 -11.79 25.67 -23.94
N VAL A 227 -11.64 24.39 -23.60
CA VAL A 227 -12.61 23.36 -23.99
C VAL A 227 -13.93 23.60 -23.25
N SER A 228 -15.05 23.40 -23.91
CA SER A 228 -16.38 23.41 -23.30
C SER A 228 -17.02 22.04 -23.48
N PHE A 229 -17.47 21.46 -22.37
CA PHE A 229 -18.11 20.14 -22.36
C PHE A 229 -19.63 20.29 -22.45
N ASN A 230 -20.29 19.32 -23.07
CA ASN A 230 -21.74 19.28 -23.19
C ASN A 230 -22.36 18.37 -22.11
N GLN A 231 -23.70 18.44 -21.97
CA GLN A 231 -24.42 17.68 -20.94
C GLN A 231 -24.25 16.16 -21.16
N SER A 232 -24.33 15.70 -22.41
CA SER A 232 -24.17 14.29 -22.79
C SER A 232 -22.77 13.72 -22.53
N TYR A 233 -21.76 14.58 -22.33
CA TYR A 233 -20.44 14.15 -21.88
C TYR A 233 -20.49 13.82 -20.39
N TYR A 234 -21.03 14.71 -19.55
CA TYR A 234 -21.10 14.50 -18.10
C TYR A 234 -22.03 13.33 -17.71
N GLU A 235 -23.18 13.18 -18.39
CA GLU A 235 -24.07 12.03 -18.20
C GLU A 235 -23.33 10.70 -18.40
N ARG A 236 -22.48 10.63 -19.43
CA ARG A 236 -21.72 9.42 -19.77
C ARG A 236 -20.48 9.24 -18.90
N ALA A 237 -19.75 10.32 -18.64
CA ALA A 237 -18.44 10.28 -18.02
C ALA A 237 -18.51 10.15 -16.48
N TYR A 238 -19.59 10.65 -15.86
CA TYR A 238 -19.81 10.60 -14.42
C TYR A 238 -21.00 9.71 -14.03
N ASN A 239 -21.65 9.07 -15.00
CA ASN A 239 -22.85 8.26 -14.82
C ASN A 239 -23.97 9.02 -14.08
N LEU A 240 -24.13 10.31 -14.40
CA LEU A 240 -25.14 11.18 -13.81
C LEU A 240 -26.42 11.11 -14.64
N SER A 241 -27.57 11.07 -13.97
CA SER A 241 -28.84 11.21 -14.68
C SER A 241 -29.09 12.66 -15.10
N ALA A 242 -29.82 12.87 -16.20
CA ALA A 242 -30.10 14.20 -16.75
C ALA A 242 -30.87 15.12 -15.77
N ASP A 243 -31.53 14.54 -14.76
CA ASP A 243 -32.29 15.27 -13.75
C ASP A 243 -31.43 15.68 -12.52
N GLU A 244 -30.20 15.17 -12.41
CA GLU A 244 -29.32 15.40 -11.24
C GLU A 244 -28.39 16.61 -11.40
N PHE A 245 -28.25 17.18 -12.61
CA PHE A 245 -27.34 18.31 -12.84
C PHE A 245 -27.78 19.22 -13.99
N THR A 246 -27.35 20.48 -13.94
CA THR A 246 -27.58 21.48 -14.99
C THR A 246 -26.29 22.18 -15.36
N LEU A 247 -26.00 22.32 -16.66
CA LEU A 247 -24.86 23.12 -17.13
C LEU A 247 -25.20 24.60 -17.07
N ASN A 248 -24.64 25.30 -16.08
CA ASN A 248 -24.60 26.74 -16.12
C ASN A 248 -23.64 27.16 -17.25
N ALA A 249 -24.12 27.95 -18.22
CA ALA A 249 -23.26 28.55 -19.22
C ALA A 249 -22.12 29.28 -18.51
N LYS A 250 -20.87 28.95 -18.87
CA LYS A 250 -19.68 29.70 -18.41
C LYS A 250 -20.03 31.19 -18.59
N PRO A 251 -19.91 32.04 -17.57
CA PRO A 251 -20.12 33.46 -17.78
C PRO A 251 -19.15 33.87 -18.88
N MET A 252 -19.72 34.17 -20.06
CA MET A 252 -19.01 34.91 -21.08
C MET A 252 -18.41 36.12 -20.35
N PRO A 253 -17.15 36.51 -20.56
CA PRO A 253 -16.69 37.80 -20.09
C PRO A 253 -17.53 38.83 -20.83
N THR A 254 -18.69 39.14 -20.26
CA THR A 254 -19.41 40.36 -20.54
C THR A 254 -18.38 41.42 -20.22
N ASN A 255 -18.18 42.34 -21.14
CA ASN A 255 -17.41 43.54 -20.92
C ASN A 255 -18.17 44.43 -19.91
N THR A 256 -18.38 43.90 -18.71
CA THR A 256 -18.77 44.64 -17.52
C THR A 256 -17.46 45.07 -16.90
N VAL A 257 -17.20 46.37 -17.01
CA VAL A 257 -16.25 47.11 -16.19
C VAL A 257 -16.23 46.46 -14.79
N PRO A 258 -15.09 45.99 -14.27
CA PRO A 258 -15.06 45.33 -12.98
C PRO A 258 -15.48 46.35 -11.93
N THR A 259 -16.65 46.18 -11.35
CA THR A 259 -16.89 46.66 -10.00
C THR A 259 -16.35 45.55 -9.11
N THR A 260 -15.10 45.70 -8.70
CA THR A 260 -14.38 44.73 -7.90
C THR A 260 -15.18 44.45 -6.62
N PRO A 261 -15.54 43.19 -6.29
CA PRO A 261 -15.96 42.88 -4.94
C PRO A 261 -14.74 43.15 -4.05
N ASN A 262 -14.95 44.03 -3.07
CA ASN A 262 -13.93 44.52 -2.16
C ASN A 262 -13.54 43.40 -1.18
N PHE A 263 -12.75 42.44 -1.67
CA PHE A 263 -11.98 41.54 -0.81
C PHE A 263 -10.85 42.38 -0.24
N SER A 264 -11.02 42.77 1.02
CA SER A 264 -10.05 43.55 1.78
C SER A 264 -8.83 42.69 2.11
N GLU A 265 -8.03 42.35 1.09
CA GLU A 265 -6.60 42.23 1.32
C GLU A 265 -6.14 43.64 1.71
N LYS A 266 -5.73 43.81 2.96
CA LYS A 266 -4.84 44.92 3.30
C LYS A 266 -3.58 44.72 2.48
N SER A 267 -3.54 45.30 1.29
CA SER A 267 -2.28 45.56 0.61
C SER A 267 -1.50 46.50 1.52
N PHE A 268 -0.55 45.96 2.26
CA PHE A 268 0.47 46.78 2.89
C PHE A 268 1.35 47.32 1.76
N ALA A 269 0.94 48.47 1.21
CA ALA A 269 1.93 49.40 0.71
C ALA A 269 2.72 49.85 1.94
N PRO A 270 4.07 49.81 1.94
CA PRO A 270 4.82 50.41 3.02
C PRO A 270 4.46 51.90 3.07
N GLU A 271 3.60 52.27 4.02
CA GLU A 271 3.45 53.67 4.41
C GLU A 271 4.83 54.14 4.90
N GLY A 272 5.20 55.32 4.42
CA GLY A 272 6.57 55.82 4.42
C GLY A 272 7.29 55.73 5.76
N ASP A 273 8.41 55.01 5.74
CA ASP A 273 9.65 55.27 6.49
C ASP A 273 10.81 54.42 5.90
N LEU A 274 10.49 53.26 5.28
CA LEU A 274 11.53 52.37 4.71
C LEU A 274 12.01 52.80 3.31
N SER A 275 11.13 53.40 2.49
CA SER A 275 11.52 53.98 1.19
C SER A 275 12.44 55.19 1.35
N ASP A 276 12.30 55.94 2.45
CA ASP A 276 13.18 57.08 2.76
C ASP A 276 14.53 56.63 3.34
N LYS A 277 14.59 55.47 4.02
CA LYS A 277 15.87 54.85 4.43
C LYS A 277 16.64 54.24 3.27
N LEU A 278 15.95 53.82 2.20
CA LEU A 278 16.60 53.40 0.94
C LEU A 278 17.22 54.58 0.16
N ALA A 279 16.91 55.84 0.50
CA ALA A 279 17.55 57.02 -0.08
C ALA A 279 18.83 57.47 0.67
N ILE A 280 19.14 56.87 1.82
CA ILE A 280 20.32 57.20 2.63
C ILE A 280 21.24 55.97 2.70
N GLY A 281 21.86 55.63 1.57
CA GLY A 281 22.89 54.59 1.49
C GLY A 281 22.35 53.18 1.72
N VAL A 282 22.77 52.23 0.89
CA VAL A 282 22.52 50.81 1.18
C VAL A 282 23.24 50.49 2.50
N PRO A 283 22.53 50.02 3.55
CA PRO A 283 23.18 49.60 4.79
C PRO A 283 24.14 48.45 4.47
N SER A 284 25.31 48.44 5.10
CA SER A 284 26.33 47.42 4.81
C SER A 284 25.86 46.03 5.22
N ASP A 285 26.43 44.99 4.59
CA ASP A 285 26.14 43.60 4.93
C ASP A 285 26.27 43.31 6.43
N ASP A 286 27.22 43.94 7.12
CA ASP A 286 27.40 43.83 8.57
C ASP A 286 26.21 44.39 9.39
N GLU A 287 25.59 45.48 8.94
CA GLU A 287 24.44 46.11 9.63
C GLU A 287 23.14 45.32 9.40
N LEU A 288 22.97 44.76 8.21
CA LEU A 288 21.83 43.90 7.88
C LEU A 288 21.93 42.54 8.60
N THR A 289 23.14 41.98 8.67
CA THR A 289 23.39 40.74 9.41
C THR A 289 23.16 40.94 10.92
N ALA A 290 23.59 42.08 11.48
CA ALA A 290 23.33 42.41 12.89
C ALA A 290 21.84 42.58 13.19
N GLN A 291 21.04 43.16 12.28
CA GLN A 291 19.59 43.25 12.44
C GLN A 291 18.90 41.88 12.40
N VAL A 292 19.32 40.99 11.52
CA VAL A 292 18.79 39.61 11.48
C VAL A 292 19.13 38.87 12.77
N VAL A 293 20.36 39.00 13.28
CA VAL A 293 20.77 38.38 14.54
C VAL A 293 19.99 38.94 15.73
N GLN A 294 19.76 40.26 15.78
CA GLN A 294 18.98 40.88 16.86
C GLN A 294 17.50 40.49 16.81
N MET A 295 16.91 40.31 15.62
CA MET A 295 15.55 39.80 15.47
C MET A 295 15.45 38.30 15.77
N LEU A 296 16.53 37.53 15.57
CA LEU A 296 16.62 36.12 15.96
C LEU A 296 16.87 35.93 17.46
N ASP A 297 17.42 36.92 18.17
CA ASP A 297 17.70 36.84 19.61
C ASP A 297 16.44 36.80 20.47
N GLU A 298 15.29 37.22 19.95
CA GLU A 298 13.98 36.99 20.59
C GLU A 298 13.52 35.51 20.45
N PHE A 299 14.10 34.77 19.49
CA PHE A 299 13.85 33.34 19.24
C PHE A 299 14.95 32.41 19.78
N THR A 300 16.07 32.94 20.33
CA THR A 300 17.22 32.14 20.84
C THR A 300 16.91 31.32 22.10
N THR A 301 15.69 31.40 22.66
CA THR A 301 15.24 30.43 23.68
C THR A 301 15.12 28.98 23.14
N LEU A 302 15.24 28.80 21.82
CA LEU A 302 15.24 27.51 21.13
C LEU A 302 16.61 26.82 21.04
N ASP A 303 17.73 27.50 21.32
CA ASP A 303 19.09 26.90 21.27
C ASP A 303 19.32 25.79 22.32
N SER A 304 18.43 25.66 23.30
CA SER A 304 18.48 24.59 24.31
C SER A 304 17.76 23.30 23.89
N VAL A 305 17.23 23.20 22.66
CA VAL A 305 16.43 22.06 22.23
C VAL A 305 17.24 21.16 21.29
N ASN A 306 17.53 19.94 21.76
CA ASN A 306 18.15 18.90 20.97
C ASN A 306 17.26 18.54 19.76
N LEU A 307 17.79 18.73 18.54
CA LEU A 307 17.07 18.69 17.26
C LEU A 307 16.58 17.27 16.84
N ASP A 308 16.82 16.25 17.66
CA ASP A 308 16.53 14.85 17.33
C ASP A 308 15.11 14.38 17.70
N ASN A 309 14.30 15.21 18.37
CA ASN A 309 12.96 14.82 18.81
C ASN A 309 11.88 15.84 18.40
N GLU A 310 11.28 15.60 17.23
CA GLU A 310 10.26 16.43 16.56
C GLU A 310 9.06 16.75 17.47
N THR A 311 8.68 15.82 18.34
CA THR A 311 7.55 15.96 19.28
C THR A 311 7.82 17.05 20.34
N ALA A 312 9.06 17.14 20.82
CA ALA A 312 9.44 18.11 21.86
C ALA A 312 9.53 19.54 21.30
N LEU A 313 9.88 19.68 20.02
CA LEU A 313 9.87 20.95 19.30
C LEU A 313 8.44 21.47 19.12
N LEU A 314 7.51 20.59 18.71
CA LEU A 314 6.11 20.91 18.50
C LEU A 314 5.39 21.31 19.80
N GLU A 315 5.67 20.65 20.93
CA GLU A 315 5.11 21.04 22.23
C GLU A 315 5.60 22.41 22.71
N LYS A 316 6.88 22.73 22.48
CA LYS A 316 7.43 24.03 22.88
C LYS A 316 6.92 25.15 21.98
N LEU A 317 6.80 24.91 20.67
CA LEU A 317 6.15 25.84 19.74
C LEU A 317 4.68 26.06 20.13
N ALA A 318 3.94 25.00 20.43
CA ALA A 318 2.54 25.10 20.85
C ALA A 318 2.34 25.88 22.16
N SER A 319 3.33 25.88 23.06
CA SER A 319 3.26 26.67 24.31
C SER A 319 3.64 28.14 24.15
N LEU A 320 4.34 28.52 23.08
CA LEU A 320 4.63 29.92 22.72
C LEU A 320 3.49 30.58 21.92
N TYR A 321 2.69 29.76 21.23
CA TYR A 321 1.54 30.19 20.42
C TYR A 321 0.48 31.06 21.13
N PRO A 322 0.16 30.89 22.44
CA PRO A 322 -0.92 31.66 23.07
C PRO A 322 -0.57 33.13 23.34
N THR A 323 0.71 33.50 23.32
CA THR A 323 1.18 34.85 23.69
C THR A 323 1.67 35.69 22.53
N MET A 324 1.73 35.13 21.31
CA MET A 324 2.25 35.84 20.14
C MET A 324 1.11 36.46 19.33
N ASN A 325 1.15 37.78 19.18
CA ASN A 325 0.27 38.48 18.25
C ASN A 325 0.63 38.04 16.82
N ILE A 326 -0.26 37.29 16.18
CA ILE A 326 -0.04 36.66 14.86
C ILE A 326 0.29 37.71 13.80
N ASP A 327 -0.32 38.90 13.89
CA ASP A 327 -0.06 40.00 12.97
C ASP A 327 1.37 40.53 13.11
N GLU A 328 1.88 40.66 14.35
CA GLU A 328 3.27 41.09 14.60
C GLU A 328 4.29 40.04 14.16
N LEU A 329 3.98 38.75 14.34
CA LEU A 329 4.83 37.66 13.87
C LEU A 329 4.89 37.63 12.35
N GLN A 330 3.75 37.81 11.69
CA GLN A 330 3.65 37.86 10.24
C GLN A 330 4.45 39.05 9.67
N ASP A 331 4.32 40.23 10.26
CA ASP A 331 5.09 41.42 9.83
C ASP A 331 6.60 41.21 10.05
N LYS A 332 7.01 40.65 11.20
CA LYS A 332 8.42 40.35 11.49
C LYS A 332 9.01 39.30 10.55
N LEU A 333 8.30 38.19 10.29
CA LEU A 333 8.74 37.15 9.34
C LEU A 333 8.83 37.68 7.91
N THR A 334 7.90 38.55 7.52
CA THR A 334 7.92 39.20 6.21
C THR A 334 9.14 40.10 6.07
N GLN A 335 9.47 40.86 7.11
CA GLN A 335 10.67 41.69 7.14
C GLN A 335 11.95 40.84 7.11
N MET A 336 12.00 39.73 7.84
CA MET A 336 13.13 38.79 7.80
C MET A 336 13.32 38.17 6.41
N LEU A 337 12.25 37.71 5.77
CA LEU A 337 12.30 37.17 4.41
C LEU A 337 12.79 38.21 3.41
N PHE A 338 12.35 39.46 3.56
CA PHE A 338 12.81 40.57 2.73
C PHE A 338 14.31 40.84 2.93
N ILE A 339 14.78 40.94 4.18
CA ILE A 339 16.21 41.15 4.47
C ILE A 339 17.04 39.97 3.94
N ALA A 340 16.59 38.73 4.12
CA ALA A 340 17.28 37.54 3.63
C ALA A 340 17.38 37.50 2.09
N ASP A 341 16.32 37.86 1.36
CA ASP A 341 16.37 37.97 -0.11
C ASP A 341 17.33 39.08 -0.55
N THR A 342 17.33 40.23 0.13
CA THR A 342 18.26 41.32 -0.20
C THR A 342 19.72 40.96 0.08
N LEU A 343 20.00 40.31 1.22
CA LEU A 343 21.35 39.87 1.59
C LEU A 343 21.86 38.79 0.63
N SER A 344 21.00 37.83 0.27
CA SER A 344 21.34 36.80 -0.72
C SER A 344 21.68 37.43 -2.07
N ARG A 345 20.91 38.43 -2.52
CA ARG A 345 21.21 39.15 -3.76
C ARG A 345 22.52 39.93 -3.70
N LEU A 346 22.80 40.60 -2.58
CA LEU A 346 24.05 41.35 -2.37
C LEU A 346 25.26 40.42 -2.35
N GLN A 347 25.21 39.32 -1.60
CA GLN A 347 26.27 38.31 -1.57
C GLN A 347 26.49 37.68 -2.96
N THR A 348 25.42 37.40 -3.70
CA THR A 348 25.54 36.87 -5.07
C THR A 348 26.15 37.92 -6.02
N GLN A 349 25.91 39.21 -5.81
CA GLN A 349 26.54 40.28 -6.57
C GLN A 349 28.02 40.46 -6.24
N GLU A 350 28.41 40.38 -4.96
CA GLU A 350 29.82 40.39 -4.52
C GLU A 350 30.59 39.17 -5.06
N GLU A 351 30.02 37.96 -4.98
CA GLU A 351 30.65 36.74 -5.51
C GLU A 351 30.80 36.76 -7.04
N MET A 352 29.89 37.43 -7.76
CA MET A 352 29.99 37.60 -9.21
C MET A 352 30.90 38.76 -9.63
N GLY A 353 31.52 39.49 -8.69
CA GLY A 353 32.46 40.58 -8.97
C GLY A 353 31.85 41.76 -9.73
N LEU A 354 30.53 41.93 -9.64
CA LEU A 354 29.78 43.02 -10.27
C LEU A 354 29.55 44.11 -9.22
N ASN A 355 30.50 45.03 -9.09
CA ASN A 355 30.25 46.32 -8.43
C ASN A 355 29.36 47.21 -9.29
#